data_AF-A0AAQ3S8F6-F1
#
_entry.id   AF-A0AAQ3S8F6-F1
#
_cell.length_a   1.000
_cell.length_b   1.000
_cell.length_c   1.000
_cell.angle_alpha   90.00
_cell.angle_beta   90.00
_cell.angle_gamma   90.00
#
_symmetry.space_group_name_H-M   'P 1'
#
loop_
_entity.id
_entity.type
_entity.pdbx_description
1 polymer ?
#
loop_
_entity_poly.entity_id
_entity_poly.type
_entity_poly.pdbx_seq_one_letter_code
_entity_poly.pdbx_strand_id
1 'polypeptide(L)'
;MALKSAMLLMLISSVSIAVGMDANENIVAIYWGQNGKEGTLGEACATGNYDYVIIAFVQSVGNGQTPMMNLGGHCEPYRDGCSGLSSDIKYCQAKGMKVLVSLVEGGGSYRNVSEVASYLWNNFLGGVSSSRPLGPAVLDGIDFGIEYEIEGRSKQYWRDLAMFLRGYHITNIQDQKLYITIAPQCPFPDLWIGNSLLTGLFDFVWFPILY
;
A
#
# COMPACT_ATOMS: atom_id res chain seq x y z
N MET A 1 -37.65 -19.50 57.29
CA MET A 1 -37.79 -19.06 55.88
C MET A 1 -36.67 -18.08 55.49
N ALA A 2 -35.40 -18.45 55.73
CA ALA A 2 -34.25 -17.56 55.49
C ALA A 2 -33.14 -18.24 54.67
N LEU A 3 -33.47 -19.29 53.92
CA LEU A 3 -32.51 -20.02 53.08
C LEU A 3 -32.85 -19.98 51.58
N LYS A 4 -33.99 -19.41 51.20
CA LYS A 4 -34.40 -19.27 49.79
C LYS A 4 -34.02 -17.93 49.16
N SER A 5 -33.61 -16.94 49.96
CA SER A 5 -33.33 -15.58 49.47
C SER A 5 -31.87 -15.33 49.08
N ALA A 6 -30.94 -16.18 49.56
CA ALA A 6 -29.51 -16.02 49.26
C ALA A 6 -29.09 -16.61 47.91
N MET A 7 -29.91 -17.50 47.32
CA MET A 7 -29.62 -18.12 46.02
C MET A 7 -30.03 -17.25 44.82
N LEU A 8 -30.84 -16.21 45.03
CA LEU A 8 -31.32 -15.35 43.95
C LEU A 8 -30.43 -14.13 43.68
N LEU A 9 -29.44 -13.85 44.54
CA LEU A 9 -28.51 -12.73 44.40
C LEU A 9 -27.14 -13.10 43.78
N MET A 10 -26.92 -14.35 43.38
CA MET A 10 -25.68 -14.77 42.68
C MET A 10 -25.84 -14.96 41.16
N LEU A 11 -26.90 -14.45 40.55
CA LEU A 11 -27.19 -14.69 39.12
C LEU A 11 -27.10 -13.46 38.20
N ILE A 12 -26.60 -12.33 38.69
CA ILE A 12 -26.42 -11.13 37.87
C ILE A 12 -25.05 -10.52 38.22
N SER A 13 -24.14 -10.47 37.25
CA SER A 13 -22.74 -9.96 37.28
C SER A 13 -21.70 -11.08 37.21
N SER A 14 -21.56 -11.75 36.08
CA SER A 14 -20.62 -11.24 35.07
C SER A 14 -20.95 -11.89 33.74
N VAL A 15 -21.65 -11.14 32.88
CA VAL A 15 -21.55 -11.37 31.44
C VAL A 15 -20.14 -10.92 31.08
N SER A 16 -19.20 -11.85 31.09
CA SER A 16 -17.97 -11.67 30.33
C SER A 16 -18.40 -11.63 28.88
N ILE A 17 -18.58 -10.43 28.33
CA ILE A 17 -18.40 -10.25 26.90
C ILE A 17 -16.91 -10.53 26.71
N ALA A 18 -16.58 -11.81 26.54
CA ALA A 18 -15.45 -12.15 25.71
C ALA A 18 -15.84 -11.55 24.36
N VAL A 19 -15.39 -10.32 24.12
CA VAL A 19 -15.04 -9.91 22.76
C VAL A 19 -14.00 -10.96 22.42
N GLY A 20 -14.44 -12.04 21.76
CA GLY A 20 -13.52 -12.93 21.11
C GLY A 20 -12.62 -11.98 20.35
N MET A 21 -11.32 -12.02 20.63
CA MET A 21 -10.36 -11.39 19.74
C MET A 21 -10.77 -11.85 18.36
N ASP A 22 -11.25 -10.89 17.55
CA ASP A 22 -11.96 -11.18 16.32
C ASP A 22 -11.17 -12.20 15.52
N ALA A 23 -11.89 -13.10 14.88
CA ALA A 23 -11.37 -14.14 14.02
C ALA A 23 -10.15 -13.62 13.25
N ASN A 24 -9.13 -14.47 13.03
CA ASN A 24 -8.08 -14.19 12.04
C ASN A 24 -8.76 -13.77 10.73
N GLU A 25 -8.97 -12.47 10.53
CA GLU A 25 -9.50 -11.93 9.30
C GLU A 25 -8.39 -12.12 8.29
N ASN A 26 -8.63 -13.02 7.35
CA ASN A 26 -7.71 -13.24 6.25
C ASN A 26 -7.66 -11.94 5.45
N ILE A 27 -6.55 -11.21 5.58
CA ILE A 27 -6.33 -9.99 4.81
C ILE A 27 -6.07 -10.39 3.36
N VAL A 28 -6.87 -9.86 2.44
CA VAL A 28 -6.74 -10.09 1.01
C VAL A 28 -6.28 -8.81 0.33
N ALA A 29 -5.10 -8.86 -0.29
CA ALA A 29 -4.58 -7.81 -1.15
C ALA A 29 -4.65 -8.24 -2.62
N ILE A 30 -5.04 -7.33 -3.51
CA ILE A 30 -5.09 -7.57 -4.95
C ILE A 30 -4.32 -6.49 -5.71
N TYR A 31 -3.58 -6.90 -6.73
CA TYR A 31 -3.00 -5.98 -7.71
C TYR A 31 -4.02 -5.69 -8.80
N TRP A 32 -4.21 -4.41 -9.12
CA TRP A 32 -5.12 -3.95 -10.18
C TRP A 32 -4.37 -2.99 -11.11
N GLY A 33 -4.63 -3.08 -12.41
CA GLY A 33 -4.17 -2.12 -13.40
C GLY A 33 -3.26 -2.69 -14.48
N GLN A 34 -3.03 -4.00 -14.54
CA GLN A 34 -2.17 -4.60 -15.57
C GLN A 34 -2.94 -5.32 -16.69
N ASN A 35 -4.26 -5.24 -16.71
CA ASN A 35 -5.09 -5.82 -17.75
C ASN A 35 -6.36 -4.99 -17.98
N GLY A 36 -6.46 -4.29 -19.12
CA GLY A 36 -7.64 -3.48 -19.47
C GLY A 36 -8.98 -4.22 -19.53
N LYS A 37 -9.01 -5.56 -19.36
CA LYS A 37 -10.23 -6.37 -19.23
C LYS A 37 -10.54 -6.82 -17.80
N GLU A 38 -9.79 -6.37 -16.80
CA GLU A 38 -9.96 -6.74 -15.39
C GLU A 38 -11.08 -5.95 -14.67
N GLY A 39 -11.79 -5.09 -15.41
CA GLY A 39 -12.78 -4.17 -14.86
C GLY A 39 -12.13 -2.89 -14.30
N THR A 40 -12.97 -1.92 -13.95
CA THR A 40 -12.57 -0.66 -13.35
C THR A 40 -12.11 -0.85 -11.90
N LEU A 41 -11.36 0.12 -11.37
CA LEU A 41 -10.97 0.14 -9.95
C LEU A 41 -12.21 0.15 -9.04
N GLY A 42 -13.22 0.95 -9.39
CA GLY A 42 -14.50 0.98 -8.69
C GLY A 42 -15.20 -0.38 -8.64
N GLU A 43 -15.18 -1.16 -9.74
CA GLU A 43 -15.75 -2.51 -9.79
C GLU A 43 -14.99 -3.50 -8.91
N ALA A 44 -13.65 -3.46 -8.91
CA ALA A 44 -12.84 -4.28 -8.02
C ALA A 44 -13.20 -4.03 -6.55
N CYS A 45 -13.33 -2.76 -6.16
CA CYS A 45 -13.75 -2.36 -4.81
C CYS A 45 -15.24 -2.60 -4.53
N ALA A 46 -16.07 -2.72 -5.57
CA ALA A 46 -17.47 -3.06 -5.44
C ALA A 46 -17.70 -4.49 -4.96
N THR A 47 -16.76 -5.40 -5.23
CA THR A 47 -16.85 -6.81 -4.85
C THR A 47 -16.90 -7.03 -3.34
N GLY A 48 -16.25 -6.18 -2.55
CA GLY A 48 -16.11 -6.36 -1.10
C GLY A 48 -15.20 -7.53 -0.70
N ASN A 49 -14.42 -8.07 -1.64
CA ASN A 49 -13.57 -9.26 -1.42
C ASN A 49 -12.13 -8.93 -0.97
N TYR A 50 -11.75 -7.65 -0.96
CA TYR A 50 -10.38 -7.22 -0.77
C TYR A 50 -10.28 -6.19 0.33
N ASP A 51 -9.24 -6.28 1.15
CA ASP A 51 -8.88 -5.29 2.17
C ASP A 51 -7.91 -4.25 1.60
N TYR A 52 -7.06 -4.67 0.66
CA TYR A 52 -6.10 -3.82 -0.04
C TYR A 52 -6.29 -3.95 -1.55
N VAL A 53 -6.31 -2.81 -2.24
CA VAL A 53 -6.11 -2.75 -3.70
C VAL A 53 -4.83 -1.99 -3.98
N ILE A 54 -3.94 -2.63 -4.71
CA ILE A 54 -2.62 -2.13 -5.06
C ILE A 54 -2.66 -1.74 -6.54
N ILE A 55 -2.65 -0.44 -6.81
CA ILE A 55 -2.63 0.11 -8.17
C ILE A 55 -1.24 -0.14 -8.76
N ALA A 56 -1.18 -0.99 -9.77
CA ALA A 56 0.03 -1.44 -10.44
C ALA A 56 0.05 -0.93 -11.89
N PHE A 57 1.12 -0.27 -12.37
CA PHE A 57 2.35 0.10 -11.67
C PHE A 57 2.78 1.53 -11.96
N VAL A 58 3.44 2.14 -10.97
CA VAL A 58 4.33 3.28 -11.19
C VAL A 58 5.70 2.73 -11.52
N GLN A 59 6.16 2.99 -12.73
CA GLN A 59 7.50 2.66 -13.19
C GLN A 59 8.40 3.86 -12.98
N SER A 60 9.42 3.72 -12.14
CA SER A 60 10.49 4.71 -12.08
C SER A 60 11.28 4.66 -13.38
N VAL A 61 11.33 5.77 -14.12
CA VAL A 61 12.16 5.90 -15.32
C VAL A 61 13.48 6.60 -14.95
N GLY A 62 14.61 6.08 -15.42
CA GLY A 62 15.94 6.64 -15.15
C GLY A 62 16.21 7.99 -15.83
N ASN A 63 17.43 8.51 -15.68
CA ASN A 63 17.92 9.71 -16.38
C ASN A 63 17.11 11.00 -16.09
N GLY A 64 16.62 11.17 -14.87
CA GLY A 64 15.91 12.39 -14.45
C GLY A 64 14.47 12.51 -15.01
N GLN A 65 13.95 11.48 -15.67
CA GLN A 65 12.59 11.47 -16.19
C GLN A 65 11.56 11.20 -15.09
N THR A 66 10.46 11.92 -15.08
CA THR A 66 9.38 11.76 -14.09
C THR A 66 8.86 10.32 -14.10
N PRO A 67 8.68 9.66 -12.93
CA PRO A 67 8.10 8.34 -12.88
C PRO A 67 6.79 8.26 -13.64
N MET A 68 6.67 7.25 -14.48
CA MET A 68 5.54 7.07 -15.37
C MET A 68 4.67 5.93 -14.88
N MET A 69 3.37 6.08 -15.01
CA MET A 69 2.43 5.02 -14.66
C MET A 69 2.08 4.21 -15.90
N ASN A 70 2.02 2.89 -15.78
CA ASN A 70 1.45 2.02 -16.80
C ASN A 70 0.30 1.25 -16.17
N LEU A 71 -0.94 1.57 -16.56
CA LEU A 71 -2.15 0.90 -16.08
C LEU A 71 -2.82 0.07 -17.19
N GLY A 72 -2.06 -0.64 -18.03
CA GLY A 72 -2.61 -1.75 -18.83
C GLY A 72 -3.75 -1.40 -19.79
N GLY A 73 -3.85 -0.12 -20.20
CA GLY A 73 -4.93 0.39 -21.05
C GLY A 73 -6.13 1.03 -20.34
N HIS A 74 -6.12 1.11 -19.00
CA HIS A 74 -7.19 1.77 -18.23
C HIS A 74 -7.20 3.30 -18.36
N CYS A 75 -6.03 3.90 -18.54
CA CYS A 75 -5.88 5.33 -18.77
C CYS A 75 -4.53 5.63 -19.42
N GLU A 76 -4.43 6.82 -20.01
CA GLU A 76 -3.18 7.36 -20.52
C GLU A 76 -2.52 8.24 -19.45
N PRO A 77 -1.29 7.94 -19.00
CA PRO A 77 -0.65 8.64 -17.87
C PRO A 77 -0.22 10.07 -18.20
N TYR A 78 -0.19 10.43 -19.48
CA TYR A 78 0.21 11.76 -19.93
C TYR A 78 -0.90 12.79 -19.71
N ARG A 79 -0.50 14.03 -19.36
CA ARG A 79 -1.42 15.18 -19.21
C ARG A 79 -2.60 14.87 -18.29
N ASP A 80 -2.30 14.23 -17.15
CA ASP A 80 -3.26 13.91 -16.10
C ASP A 80 -4.40 12.98 -16.54
N GLY A 81 -4.20 12.19 -17.61
CA GLY A 81 -5.23 11.30 -18.16
C GLY A 81 -5.70 10.17 -17.23
N CYS A 82 -4.96 9.90 -16.14
CA CYS A 82 -5.35 8.97 -15.09
C CYS A 82 -6.01 9.64 -13.87
N SER A 83 -6.18 10.96 -13.87
CA SER A 83 -6.75 11.71 -12.73
C SER A 83 -8.20 11.33 -12.42
N GLY A 84 -8.92 10.78 -13.40
CA GLY A 84 -10.28 10.24 -13.22
C GLY A 84 -10.38 9.14 -12.17
N LEU A 85 -9.29 8.39 -11.93
CA LEU A 85 -9.25 7.35 -10.89
C LEU A 85 -9.39 7.90 -9.46
N SER A 86 -9.28 9.22 -9.27
CA SER A 86 -9.45 9.86 -7.95
C SER A 86 -10.79 9.53 -7.30
N SER A 87 -11.88 9.45 -8.08
CA SER A 87 -13.20 9.08 -7.54
C SER A 87 -13.26 7.63 -7.09
N ASP A 88 -12.67 6.73 -7.87
CA ASP A 88 -12.68 5.29 -7.57
C ASP A 88 -11.81 4.99 -6.34
N ILE A 89 -10.65 5.64 -6.22
CA ILE A 89 -9.80 5.54 -5.03
C ILE A 89 -10.58 5.94 -3.77
N LYS A 90 -11.25 7.10 -3.80
CA LYS A 90 -12.06 7.58 -2.68
C LYS A 90 -13.24 6.65 -2.39
N TYR A 91 -13.82 6.06 -3.43
CA TYR A 91 -14.89 5.08 -3.29
C TYR A 91 -14.40 3.81 -2.58
N CYS A 92 -13.24 3.27 -2.96
CA CYS A 92 -12.60 2.14 -2.27
C CYS A 92 -12.33 2.46 -0.80
N GLN A 93 -11.73 3.62 -0.51
CA GLN A 93 -11.43 4.08 0.85
C GLN A 93 -12.69 4.25 1.70
N ALA A 94 -13.77 4.80 1.12
CA ALA A 94 -15.06 4.93 1.81
C ALA A 94 -15.69 3.58 2.18
N LYS A 95 -15.28 2.49 1.52
CA LYS A 95 -15.68 1.11 1.85
C LYS A 95 -14.75 0.43 2.86
N GLY A 96 -13.77 1.15 3.39
CA GLY A 96 -12.81 0.64 4.38
C GLY A 96 -11.54 0.04 3.78
N MET A 97 -11.49 -0.15 2.45
CA MET A 97 -10.35 -0.72 1.74
C MET A 97 -9.17 0.26 1.75
N LYS A 98 -7.95 -0.28 1.85
CA LYS A 98 -6.71 0.50 1.72
C LYS A 98 -6.27 0.50 0.25
N VAL A 99 -5.98 1.68 -0.28
CA VAL A 99 -5.53 1.83 -1.65
C VAL A 99 -4.05 2.20 -1.64
N LEU A 100 -3.22 1.30 -2.16
CA LEU A 100 -1.78 1.50 -2.31
C LEU A 100 -1.43 1.73 -3.78
N VAL A 101 -0.27 2.31 -4.05
CA VAL A 101 0.35 2.26 -5.38
C VAL A 101 1.62 1.44 -5.32
N SER A 102 1.81 0.54 -6.29
CA SER A 102 3.02 -0.26 -6.39
C SER A 102 4.06 0.42 -7.27
N LEU A 103 5.22 0.67 -6.67
CA LEU A 103 6.42 1.12 -7.36
C LEU A 103 7.20 -0.11 -7.82
N VAL A 104 7.35 -0.24 -9.12
CA VAL A 104 8.30 -1.18 -9.75
C VAL A 104 9.41 -0.39 -10.43
N GLU A 105 10.57 -1.01 -10.56
CA GLU A 105 11.68 -0.39 -11.26
C GLU A 105 11.51 -0.53 -12.78
N GLY A 106 11.35 0.60 -13.48
CA GLY A 106 11.60 0.66 -14.91
C GLY A 106 13.11 0.75 -15.14
N GLY A 107 13.63 0.02 -16.12
CA GLY A 107 15.06 0.04 -16.44
C GLY A 107 15.59 1.46 -16.58
N GLY A 108 16.55 1.84 -15.73
CA GLY A 108 17.10 3.19 -15.73
C GLY A 108 17.90 3.53 -14.48
N SER A 109 19.09 4.08 -14.67
CA SER A 109 20.04 4.36 -13.59
C SER A 109 19.66 5.60 -12.76
N TYR A 110 19.79 5.45 -11.44
CA TYR A 110 20.03 6.45 -10.39
C TYR A 110 19.12 7.69 -10.34
N ARG A 111 17.93 7.55 -9.74
CA ARG A 111 17.37 8.65 -8.95
C ARG A 111 17.87 8.56 -7.51
N ASN A 112 18.18 9.69 -6.91
CA ASN A 112 18.47 9.75 -5.48
C ASN A 112 17.23 9.24 -4.72
N VAL A 113 17.41 8.31 -3.78
CA VAL A 113 16.31 7.72 -3.02
C VAL A 113 15.42 8.78 -2.35
N SER A 114 16.00 9.91 -1.92
CA SER A 114 15.26 11.02 -1.35
C SER A 114 14.38 11.75 -2.37
N GLU A 115 14.81 11.85 -3.64
CA GLU A 115 14.01 12.45 -4.71
C GLU A 115 12.83 11.55 -5.07
N VAL A 116 13.04 10.24 -5.11
CA VAL A 116 11.95 9.28 -5.32
C VAL A 116 10.96 9.34 -4.17
N ALA A 117 11.45 9.34 -2.92
CA ALA A 117 10.61 9.46 -1.74
C ALA A 117 9.78 10.76 -1.76
N SER A 118 10.42 11.90 -2.09
CA SER A 118 9.73 13.19 -2.20
C SER A 118 8.69 13.19 -3.31
N TYR A 119 8.99 12.60 -4.47
CA TYR A 119 8.03 12.45 -5.55
C TYR A 119 6.82 11.64 -5.12
N LEU A 120 7.03 10.46 -4.51
CA LEU A 120 5.94 9.61 -4.05
C LEU A 120 5.08 10.32 -3.00
N TRP A 121 5.73 10.99 -2.04
CA TRP A 121 5.05 11.74 -1.00
C TRP A 121 4.15 12.84 -1.57
N ASN A 122 4.68 13.64 -2.49
CA ASN A 122 4.00 14.81 -3.06
C ASN A 122 2.90 14.46 -4.07
N ASN A 123 3.04 13.33 -4.78
CA ASN A 123 2.15 12.99 -5.89
C ASN A 123 1.10 11.93 -5.53
N PHE A 124 1.34 11.09 -4.53
CA PHE A 124 0.44 10.00 -4.16
C PHE A 124 0.00 10.02 -2.70
N LEU A 125 0.82 10.55 -1.80
CA LEU A 125 0.55 10.58 -0.36
C LEU A 125 0.21 12.00 0.12
N GLY A 126 0.63 12.33 1.35
CA GLY A 126 0.26 13.53 2.08
C GLY A 126 0.92 14.84 1.65
N GLY A 127 1.85 14.80 0.69
CA GLY A 127 2.52 16.00 0.20
C GLY A 127 1.68 16.77 -0.82
N VAL A 128 2.28 17.81 -1.38
CA VAL A 128 1.61 18.72 -2.33
C VAL A 128 2.36 18.73 -3.65
N SER A 129 1.62 18.66 -4.75
CA SER A 129 2.11 18.80 -6.13
C SER A 129 1.13 19.65 -6.93
N SER A 130 1.62 20.38 -7.94
CA SER A 130 0.78 21.17 -8.85
C SER A 130 -0.09 20.30 -9.75
N SER A 131 0.37 19.08 -10.06
CA SER A 131 -0.43 18.04 -10.68
C SER A 131 -0.09 16.68 -10.09
N ARG A 132 -1.13 15.88 -9.83
CA ARG A 132 -1.02 14.53 -9.25
C ARG A 132 -1.53 13.50 -10.27
N PRO A 133 -0.78 12.42 -10.54
CA PRO A 133 -1.13 11.45 -11.60
C PRO A 133 -2.52 10.81 -11.42
N LEU A 134 -2.93 10.57 -10.18
CA LEU A 134 -4.23 9.99 -9.81
C LEU A 134 -5.21 11.05 -9.29
N GLY A 135 -5.01 12.30 -9.70
CA GLY A 135 -5.80 13.44 -9.23
C GLY A 135 -5.60 13.72 -7.73
N PRO A 136 -6.56 14.41 -7.07
CA PRO A 136 -6.40 14.88 -5.70
C PRO A 136 -6.56 13.79 -4.63
N ALA A 137 -6.63 12.51 -5.00
CA ALA A 137 -6.72 11.44 -4.01
C ALA A 137 -5.39 11.29 -3.26
N VAL A 138 -5.48 11.05 -1.95
CA VAL A 138 -4.37 10.70 -1.08
C VAL A 138 -4.48 9.21 -0.80
N LEU A 139 -3.46 8.46 -1.23
CA LEU A 139 -3.42 7.01 -1.06
C LEU A 139 -3.09 6.64 0.39
N ASP A 140 -3.46 5.42 0.77
CA ASP A 140 -3.17 4.85 2.09
C ASP A 140 -1.69 4.45 2.22
N GLY A 141 -0.98 4.28 1.12
CA GLY A 141 0.41 3.85 1.17
C GLY A 141 1.06 3.47 -0.14
N ILE A 142 2.26 2.89 -0.01
CA ILE A 142 3.11 2.49 -1.12
C ILE A 142 3.45 1.00 -0.97
N ASP A 143 3.36 0.30 -2.08
CA ASP A 143 3.91 -1.05 -2.24
C ASP A 143 5.21 -0.99 -3.05
N PHE A 144 6.19 -1.80 -2.68
CA PHE A 144 7.45 -1.95 -3.41
C PHE A 144 7.44 -3.30 -4.16
N GLY A 145 7.06 -3.28 -5.43
CA GLY A 145 7.05 -4.44 -6.31
C GLY A 145 8.45 -4.71 -6.86
N ILE A 146 9.11 -5.77 -6.38
CA ILE A 146 10.49 -6.08 -6.75
C ILE A 146 10.48 -7.11 -7.89
N GLU A 147 10.65 -6.66 -9.12
CA GLU A 147 10.57 -7.56 -10.28
C GLU A 147 11.95 -8.13 -10.67
N TYR A 148 12.96 -7.33 -11.03
CA TYR A 148 14.26 -7.86 -11.52
C TYR A 148 15.45 -6.92 -11.28
N GLU A 149 16.64 -7.44 -11.62
CA GLU A 149 18.00 -6.88 -11.49
C GLU A 149 18.10 -5.38 -11.23
N ILE A 150 18.45 -5.03 -10.00
CA ILE A 150 18.91 -3.70 -9.64
C ILE A 150 20.44 -3.66 -9.73
N GLU A 151 20.97 -3.89 -10.93
CA GLU A 151 22.42 -3.78 -11.14
C GLU A 151 22.90 -2.36 -10.79
N GLY A 152 23.95 -2.29 -9.98
CA GLY A 152 24.61 -1.03 -9.64
C GLY A 152 23.97 -0.19 -8.52
N ARG A 153 22.89 -0.64 -7.85
CA ARG A 153 22.31 0.08 -6.70
C ARG A 153 22.64 -0.59 -5.36
N SER A 154 22.63 0.21 -4.29
CA SER A 154 22.73 -0.32 -2.93
C SER A 154 21.54 -1.24 -2.63
N LYS A 155 21.83 -2.41 -2.05
CA LYS A 155 20.83 -3.34 -1.47
C LYS A 155 20.01 -2.74 -0.33
N GLN A 156 20.30 -1.50 0.07
CA GLN A 156 19.61 -0.76 1.11
C GLN A 156 18.58 0.24 0.55
N TYR A 157 18.46 0.36 -0.77
CA TYR A 157 17.58 1.34 -1.39
C TYR A 157 16.14 1.30 -0.88
N TRP A 158 15.55 0.10 -0.81
CA TRP A 158 14.17 -0.09 -0.34
C TRP A 158 13.98 0.26 1.14
N ARG A 159 14.95 -0.10 1.98
CA ARG A 159 15.01 0.36 3.37
C ARG A 159 15.01 1.89 3.41
N ASP A 160 15.93 2.53 2.70
CA ASP A 160 16.12 3.98 2.75
C ASP A 160 14.88 4.72 2.23
N LEU A 161 14.26 4.21 1.17
CA LEU A 161 13.00 4.72 0.64
C LEU A 161 11.87 4.65 1.67
N ALA A 162 11.70 3.49 2.32
CA ALA A 162 10.73 3.34 3.41
C ALA A 162 11.02 4.30 4.57
N MET A 163 12.30 4.47 4.97
CA MET A 163 12.70 5.40 6.02
C MET A 163 12.29 6.84 5.69
N PHE A 164 12.55 7.32 4.48
CA PHE A 164 12.14 8.67 4.07
C PHE A 164 10.62 8.86 4.13
N LEU A 165 9.85 7.90 3.59
CA LEU A 165 8.39 7.96 3.59
C LEU A 165 7.81 7.97 5.02
N ARG A 166 8.34 7.14 5.92
CA ARG A 166 7.98 7.18 7.35
C ARG A 166 8.31 8.53 7.97
N GLY A 167 9.48 9.09 7.68
CA GLY A 167 9.89 10.41 8.15
C GLY A 167 8.94 11.53 7.72
N TYR A 168 8.52 11.53 6.45
CA TYR A 168 7.53 12.49 5.96
C TYR A 168 6.18 12.34 6.67
N HIS A 169 5.71 11.10 6.86
CA HIS A 169 4.45 10.85 7.56
C HIS A 169 4.46 11.35 9.00
N ILE A 170 5.54 11.08 9.75
CA ILE A 170 5.70 11.55 11.14
C ILE A 170 5.71 13.08 11.22
N THR A 171 6.40 13.75 10.29
CA THR A 171 6.59 15.21 10.33
C THR A 171 5.37 16.00 9.85
N ASN A 172 4.43 15.38 9.12
CA ASN A 172 3.24 16.04 8.59
C ASN A 172 1.96 15.79 9.42
N ILE A 173 2.09 15.23 10.64
CA ILE A 173 0.99 14.98 11.62
C ILE A 173 -0.30 14.51 10.92
N GLN A 174 -0.24 13.34 10.30
CA GLN A 174 -1.42 12.74 9.69
C GLN A 174 -2.11 11.78 10.66
N ASP A 175 -3.42 11.95 10.85
CA ASP A 175 -4.24 11.07 11.67
C ASP A 175 -4.40 9.66 11.08
N GLN A 176 -4.15 9.50 9.78
CA GLN A 176 -4.27 8.24 9.06
C GLN A 176 -2.93 7.52 8.97
N LYS A 177 -2.89 6.24 9.37
CA LYS A 177 -1.71 5.39 9.24
C LYS A 177 -1.22 5.32 7.78
N LEU A 178 0.08 5.58 7.56
CA LEU A 178 0.76 5.24 6.31
C LEU A 178 1.05 3.73 6.25
N TYR A 179 0.64 3.06 5.18
CA TYR A 179 1.02 1.67 4.91
C TYR A 179 2.23 1.62 3.98
N ILE A 180 3.24 0.82 4.34
CA ILE A 180 4.37 0.54 3.46
C ILE A 180 4.51 -0.97 3.33
N THR A 181 4.41 -1.49 2.12
CA THR A 181 4.48 -2.93 1.83
C THR A 181 5.58 -3.23 0.84
N ILE A 182 6.01 -4.48 0.79
CA ILE A 182 7.07 -4.92 -0.12
C ILE A 182 6.78 -6.32 -0.65
N ALA A 183 7.03 -6.52 -1.94
CA ALA A 183 6.89 -7.81 -2.60
C ALA A 183 8.27 -8.31 -3.07
N PRO A 184 9.11 -8.87 -2.18
CA PRO A 184 10.40 -9.46 -2.55
C PRO A 184 10.20 -10.75 -3.35
N GLN A 185 11.24 -11.23 -4.02
CA GLN A 185 11.26 -12.54 -4.66
C GLN A 185 11.22 -13.68 -3.63
N CYS A 186 10.81 -14.87 -4.10
CA CYS A 186 10.68 -16.06 -3.26
C CYS A 186 12.00 -16.57 -2.64
N PRO A 187 13.15 -16.61 -3.35
CA PRO A 187 14.41 -17.10 -2.76
C PRO A 187 14.86 -16.24 -1.58
N PHE A 188 15.02 -16.86 -0.41
CA PHE A 188 15.44 -16.18 0.81
C PHE A 188 16.91 -16.47 1.17
N PRO A 189 17.71 -15.46 1.53
CA PRO A 189 17.38 -14.03 1.55
C PRO A 189 17.28 -13.45 0.14
N ASP A 190 16.32 -12.54 -0.07
CA ASP A 190 16.15 -11.86 -1.35
C ASP A 190 17.37 -10.95 -1.64
N LEU A 191 17.92 -11.09 -2.84
CA LEU A 191 19.16 -10.45 -3.25
C LEU A 191 19.05 -8.92 -3.37
N TRP A 192 17.87 -8.42 -3.71
CA TRP A 192 17.59 -7.05 -4.14
C TRP A 192 17.16 -6.15 -2.99
N ILE A 193 16.58 -6.73 -1.94
CA ILE A 193 16.11 -5.97 -0.78
C ILE A 193 17.07 -6.01 0.40
N GLY A 194 18.14 -6.80 0.33
CA GLY A 194 19.17 -6.88 1.37
C GLY A 194 18.58 -7.10 2.76
N ASN A 195 18.96 -6.27 3.73
CA ASN A 195 18.46 -6.35 5.11
C ASN A 195 17.16 -5.54 5.35
N SER A 196 16.43 -5.16 4.29
CA SER A 196 15.27 -4.29 4.42
C SER A 196 14.18 -4.86 5.34
N LEU A 197 13.99 -6.19 5.37
CA LEU A 197 12.99 -6.81 6.25
C LEU A 197 13.36 -6.76 7.75
N LEU A 198 14.63 -6.52 8.09
CA LEU A 198 15.09 -6.50 9.49
C LEU A 198 14.84 -5.16 10.19
N THR A 199 14.31 -4.15 9.49
CA THR A 199 14.19 -2.79 10.01
C THR A 199 12.85 -2.48 10.67
N GLY A 200 11.84 -3.34 10.48
CA GLY A 200 10.48 -3.09 10.99
C GLY A 200 9.75 -1.95 10.28
N LEU A 201 10.20 -1.53 9.10
CA LEU A 201 9.59 -0.42 8.35
C LEU A 201 8.37 -0.82 7.52
N PHE A 202 8.18 -2.12 7.26
CA PHE A 202 7.16 -2.67 6.38
C PHE A 202 6.00 -3.26 7.18
N ASP A 203 4.77 -2.90 6.82
CA ASP A 203 3.54 -3.42 7.44
C ASP A 203 3.18 -4.82 6.91
N PHE A 204 3.40 -5.06 5.62
CA PHE A 204 3.14 -6.35 4.97
C PHE A 204 4.26 -6.71 3.99
N VAL A 205 4.48 -8.02 3.85
CA VAL A 205 5.43 -8.61 2.90
C VAL A 205 4.68 -9.61 2.02
N TRP A 206 4.60 -9.33 0.72
CA TRP A 206 3.88 -10.14 -0.26
C TRP A 206 4.85 -11.03 -1.02
N PHE A 207 5.06 -12.27 -0.57
CA PHE A 207 5.92 -13.20 -1.32
C PHE A 207 5.19 -13.74 -2.56
N PRO A 208 5.64 -13.41 -3.78
CA PRO A 208 5.07 -13.97 -5.00
C PRO A 208 5.51 -15.43 -5.13
N ILE A 209 4.53 -16.32 -5.22
CA ILE A 209 4.77 -17.73 -5.53
C ILE A 209 4.72 -17.86 -7.05
N LEU A 210 5.85 -17.60 -7.69
CA LEU A 210 6.03 -17.81 -9.13
C LEU A 210 6.46 -19.25 -9.34
N TYR A 211 5.69 -20.00 -10.13
CA TYR A 211 6.01 -21.38 -10.55
C TYR A 211 6.84 -21.39 -11.82
#